data_AF-A0A4R3Z8A4-F1
#
_entry.id   AF-A0A4R3Z8A4-F1
#
_cell.length_a   1.000
_cell.length_b   1.000
_cell.length_c   1.000
_cell.angle_alpha   90.00
_cell.angle_beta   90.00
_cell.angle_gamma   90.00
#
_symmetry.space_group_name_H-M   'P 1'
#
loop_
_entity.id
_entity.type
_entity.pdbx_description
1 polymer ?
#
loop_
_entity_poly.entity_id
_entity_poly.type
_entity_poly.pdbx_seq_one_letter_code
_entity_poly.pdbx_strand_id
1 'polypeptide(L)'
;MDARYQVQYDFQEWHDVDVEYAKKAGLEEGLLVGKKIGLEQGLEQGLEQGLEQGLLKGLSEGKLEMAKRQYEMKYHQDGEWLKECSPEQIDIFIQFILTDIGYKELKEKVLSFL
;
A
#
# COMPACT_ATOMS: atom_id res chain seq x y z
N MET A 1 -35.95 -35.07 50.65
CA MET A 1 -35.96 -34.29 49.38
C MET A 1 -36.88 -35.04 48.42
N ASP A 2 -37.90 -34.36 47.86
CA ASP A 2 -38.85 -34.98 46.91
C ASP A 2 -38.15 -35.21 45.56
N ALA A 3 -38.38 -36.37 44.93
CA ALA A 3 -37.75 -36.75 43.66
C ALA A 3 -38.03 -35.73 42.54
N ARG A 4 -39.17 -35.04 42.59
CA ARG A 4 -39.50 -33.95 41.65
C ARG A 4 -38.55 -32.74 41.75
N TYR A 5 -38.06 -32.43 42.95
CA TYR A 5 -37.13 -31.33 43.16
C TYR A 5 -35.75 -31.64 42.58
N GLN A 6 -35.29 -32.89 42.75
CA GLN A 6 -34.01 -33.34 42.21
C GLN A 6 -34.00 -33.30 40.68
N VAL A 7 -35.06 -33.83 40.03
CA VAL A 7 -35.18 -33.82 38.56
C VAL A 7 -35.21 -32.39 38.00
N GLN A 8 -35.89 -31.45 38.68
CA GLN A 8 -35.94 -30.06 38.24
C GLN A 8 -34.59 -29.36 38.40
N TYR A 9 -33.86 -29.65 39.47
CA TYR A 9 -32.53 -29.09 39.73
C TYR A 9 -31.50 -29.62 38.71
N ASP A 10 -31.49 -30.93 38.48
CA ASP A 10 -30.59 -31.57 37.51
C ASP A 10 -30.84 -31.07 36.08
N PHE A 11 -32.10 -30.82 35.69
CA PHE A 11 -32.45 -30.26 34.38
C PHE A 11 -31.96 -28.81 34.21
N GLN A 12 -32.11 -27.99 35.26
CA GLN A 12 -31.69 -26.59 35.22
C GLN A 12 -30.15 -26.47 35.17
N GLU A 13 -29.44 -27.29 35.94
CA GLU A 13 -27.97 -27.34 35.94
C GLU A 13 -27.42 -27.77 34.57
N TRP A 14 -28.02 -28.79 33.94
CA TRP A 14 -27.64 -29.21 32.59
C TRP A 14 -27.90 -28.12 31.53
N HIS A 15 -29.04 -27.43 31.63
CA HIS A 15 -29.37 -26.32 30.73
C HIS A 15 -28.36 -25.17 30.85
N ASP A 16 -27.97 -24.80 32.07
CA ASP A 16 -27.00 -23.73 32.31
C ASP A 16 -25.62 -24.10 31.77
N VAL A 17 -25.18 -25.36 31.92
CA VAL A 17 -23.92 -25.87 31.34
C VAL A 17 -23.93 -25.84 29.82
N ASP A 18 -25.02 -26.28 29.18
CA ASP A 18 -25.16 -26.25 27.71
C ASP A 18 -25.12 -24.82 27.17
N VAL A 19 -25.79 -23.88 27.85
CA VAL A 19 -25.80 -22.46 27.46
C VAL A 19 -24.43 -21.82 27.63
N GLU A 20 -23.72 -22.12 28.72
CA GLU A 20 -22.37 -21.60 28.95
C GLU A 20 -21.38 -22.15 27.91
N TYR A 21 -21.47 -23.46 27.61
CA TYR A 21 -20.67 -24.09 26.58
C TYR A 21 -20.91 -23.47 25.19
N ALA A 22 -22.17 -23.30 24.80
CA ALA A 22 -22.53 -22.69 23.52
C ALA A 22 -22.03 -21.23 23.40
N LYS A 23 -22.15 -20.44 24.47
CA LYS A 23 -21.63 -19.06 24.50
C LYS A 23 -20.12 -19.02 24.35
N LYS A 24 -19.41 -19.89 25.07
CA LYS A 24 -17.94 -19.96 25.00
C LYS A 24 -17.47 -20.39 23.62
N ALA A 25 -18.09 -21.44 23.05
CA ALA A 25 -17.77 -21.92 21.71
C ALA A 25 -18.01 -20.84 20.64
N GLY A 26 -19.17 -20.17 20.68
CA GLY A 26 -19.49 -19.09 19.74
C GLY A 26 -18.58 -17.87 19.88
N LEU A 27 -18.14 -17.53 21.10
CA LEU A 27 -17.19 -16.44 21.33
C LEU A 27 -15.79 -16.80 20.81
N GLU A 28 -15.32 -18.02 21.09
CA GLU A 28 -14.02 -18.51 20.61
C GLU A 28 -13.98 -18.56 19.08
N GLU A 29 -15.03 -19.09 18.45
CA GLU A 29 -15.15 -19.14 17.00
C GLU A 29 -15.23 -17.74 16.39
N GLY A 30 -16.09 -16.87 16.93
CA GLY A 30 -16.22 -15.49 16.46
C GLY A 30 -14.93 -14.69 16.56
N LEU A 31 -14.18 -14.85 17.66
CA LEU A 31 -12.88 -14.21 17.84
C LEU A 31 -11.86 -14.74 16.83
N LEU A 32 -11.82 -16.06 16.62
CA LEU A 32 -10.87 -16.70 15.72
C LEU A 32 -11.12 -16.30 14.27
N VAL A 33 -12.38 -16.35 13.83
CA VAL A 33 -12.81 -15.95 12.48
C VAL A 33 -12.60 -14.45 12.29
N GLY A 34 -13.05 -13.62 13.24
CA GLY A 34 -12.89 -12.16 13.16
C GLY A 34 -11.44 -11.73 13.11
N LYS A 35 -10.57 -12.33 13.94
CA LYS A 35 -9.13 -12.07 13.93
C LYS A 35 -8.49 -12.49 12.61
N LYS A 36 -8.83 -13.68 12.09
CA LYS A 36 -8.28 -14.17 10.83
C LYS A 36 -8.65 -13.25 9.67
N ILE A 37 -9.94 -12.95 9.50
CA ILE A 37 -10.43 -12.09 8.42
C ILE A 37 -9.84 -10.68 8.55
N GLY A 38 -9.87 -10.10 9.74
CA GLY A 38 -9.35 -8.75 9.97
C GLY A 38 -7.85 -8.63 9.69
N LEU A 39 -7.06 -9.65 10.06
CA LEU A 39 -5.62 -9.67 9.77
C LEU A 39 -5.34 -9.89 8.29
N GLU A 40 -6.03 -10.83 7.64
CA GLU A 40 -5.85 -11.11 6.21
C GLU A 40 -6.17 -9.86 5.37
N GLN A 41 -7.34 -9.24 5.61
CA GLN A 41 -7.75 -8.03 4.89
C GLN A 41 -6.84 -6.84 5.17
N GLY A 42 -6.49 -6.62 6.44
CA GLY A 42 -5.63 -5.50 6.82
C GLY A 42 -4.21 -5.64 6.24
N LEU A 43 -3.67 -6.86 6.22
CA LEU A 43 -2.36 -7.14 5.65
C LEU A 43 -2.36 -7.00 4.13
N GLU A 44 -3.37 -7.56 3.45
CA GLU A 44 -3.50 -7.49 1.99
C GLU A 44 -3.58 -6.03 1.52
N GLN A 45 -4.50 -5.24 2.09
CA GLN A 45 -4.67 -3.83 1.74
C GLN A 45 -3.43 -3.00 2.07
N GLY A 46 -2.85 -3.23 3.26
CA GLY A 46 -1.66 -2.49 3.69
C GLY A 46 -0.44 -2.77 2.82
N LEU A 47 -0.23 -4.03 2.42
CA LEU A 47 0.87 -4.42 1.54
C LEU A 47 0.67 -3.90 0.12
N GLU A 48 -0.53 -4.04 -0.44
CA GLU A 48 -0.83 -3.60 -1.81
C GLU A 48 -0.59 -2.09 -1.95
N GLN A 49 -1.18 -1.28 -1.07
CA GLN A 49 -1.02 0.17 -1.09
C GLN A 49 0.43 0.60 -0.82
N GLY A 50 1.09 -0.03 0.16
CA GLY A 50 2.47 0.29 0.51
C GLY A 50 3.44 -0.03 -0.62
N LEU A 51 3.26 -1.19 -1.28
CA LEU A 51 4.09 -1.62 -2.39
C LEU A 51 3.87 -0.74 -3.63
N GLU A 52 2.61 -0.45 -3.99
CA GLU A 52 2.28 0.38 -5.15
C GLU A 52 2.87 1.79 -5.00
N GLN A 53 2.62 2.45 -3.86
CA GLN A 53 3.16 3.78 -3.59
C GLN A 53 4.68 3.79 -3.55
N GLY A 54 5.29 2.79 -2.91
CA GLY A 54 6.74 2.65 -2.83
C GLY A 54 7.39 2.46 -4.20
N LEU A 55 6.81 1.60 -5.05
CA LEU A 55 7.30 1.35 -6.40
C LEU A 55 7.14 2.58 -7.31
N LEU A 56 5.99 3.24 -7.30
CA LEU A 56 5.75 4.43 -8.11
C LEU A 56 6.72 5.56 -7.73
N LYS A 57 6.89 5.81 -6.43
CA LYS A 57 7.84 6.81 -5.93
C LYS A 57 9.27 6.46 -6.32
N GLY A 58 9.70 5.22 -6.08
CA GLY A 58 11.07 4.77 -6.40
C GLY A 58 11.39 4.83 -7.89
N LEU A 59 10.43 4.47 -8.75
CA LEU A 59 10.59 4.58 -10.21
C LEU A 59 10.68 6.04 -10.66
N SER A 60 9.85 6.93 -10.11
CA SER A 60 9.88 8.36 -10.42
C SER A 60 11.19 9.02 -9.99
N GLU A 61 11.65 8.75 -8.77
CA GLU A 61 12.92 9.25 -8.25
C GLU A 61 14.11 8.71 -9.07
N GLY A 62 14.09 7.41 -9.40
CA GLY A 62 15.11 6.79 -10.24
C GLY A 62 15.18 7.37 -11.65
N LYS A 63 14.01 7.64 -12.29
CA LYS A 63 13.94 8.32 -13.59
C LYS A 63 14.56 9.73 -13.52
N LEU A 64 14.21 10.51 -12.49
CA LEU A 64 14.71 11.86 -12.30
C LEU A 64 16.24 11.89 -12.11
N GLU A 65 16.76 11.04 -11.23
CA GLU A 65 18.22 10.95 -11.00
C GLU A 65 18.97 10.54 -12.27
N MET A 66 18.43 9.59 -13.03
CA MET A 66 19.01 9.21 -14.32
C MET A 66 18.95 10.36 -15.34
N ALA A 67 17.86 11.13 -15.37
CA ALA A 67 17.71 12.28 -16.24
C ALA A 67 18.75 13.37 -15.91
N LYS A 68 18.91 13.70 -14.63
CA LYS A 68 19.95 14.64 -14.15
C LYS A 68 21.34 14.19 -14.56
N ARG A 69 21.68 12.92 -14.31
CA ARG A 69 22.99 12.37 -14.68
C ARG A 69 23.26 12.47 -16.18
N GLN A 70 22.27 12.15 -17.03
CA GLN A 70 22.41 12.27 -18.48
C GLN A 70 22.61 13.73 -18.92
N TYR A 71 21.87 14.66 -18.31
CA TYR A 71 22.04 16.09 -18.56
C TYR A 71 23.46 16.57 -18.22
N GLU A 72 23.94 16.24 -17.02
CA GLU A 72 25.27 16.59 -16.54
C GLU A 72 26.37 15.98 -17.42
N MET A 73 26.22 14.72 -17.81
CA MET A 73 27.18 14.05 -18.69
C MET A 73 27.26 14.67 -20.08
N LYS A 74 26.12 15.07 -20.66
CA LYS A 74 26.07 15.59 -22.03
C LYS A 74 26.48 17.05 -22.13
N TYR A 75 26.01 17.88 -21.20
CA TYR A 75 26.19 19.33 -21.28
C TYR A 75 27.21 19.87 -20.31
N HIS A 76 27.70 19.07 -19.36
CA HIS A 76 28.58 19.53 -18.28
C HIS A 76 27.97 20.72 -17.51
N GLN A 77 26.67 20.66 -17.29
CA GLN A 77 25.87 21.66 -16.55
C GLN A 77 25.06 20.95 -15.48
N ASP A 78 24.76 21.66 -14.40
CA ASP A 78 23.90 21.16 -13.32
C ASP A 78 22.45 21.00 -13.80
N GLY A 79 21.87 19.83 -13.50
CA GLY A 79 20.53 19.43 -13.91
C GLY A 79 19.42 19.73 -12.91
N GLU A 80 19.63 20.55 -11.89
CA GLU A 80 18.69 20.73 -10.77
C GLU A 80 17.30 21.22 -11.19
N TRP A 81 17.21 21.96 -12.29
CA TRP A 81 15.94 22.42 -12.86
C TRP A 81 14.98 21.27 -13.23
N LEU A 82 15.49 20.04 -13.41
CA LEU A 82 14.68 18.85 -13.67
C LEU A 82 13.82 18.45 -12.45
N LYS A 83 14.16 18.89 -11.23
CA LYS A 83 13.34 18.62 -10.04
C LYS A 83 11.98 19.32 -10.06
N GLU A 84 11.90 20.43 -10.79
CA GLU A 84 10.67 21.20 -10.97
C GLU A 84 9.82 20.67 -12.13
N CYS A 85 10.29 19.65 -12.86
CA CYS A 85 9.59 19.08 -14.00
C CYS A 85 8.55 18.03 -13.58
N SER A 86 7.42 17.99 -14.27
CA SER A 86 6.43 16.91 -14.12
C SER A 86 6.97 15.58 -14.66
N PRO A 87 6.38 14.43 -14.28
CA PRO A 87 6.77 13.13 -14.84
C PRO A 87 6.73 13.08 -16.38
N GLU A 88 5.73 13.72 -16.99
CA GLU A 88 5.57 13.82 -18.44
C GLU A 88 6.69 14.66 -19.07
N GLN A 89 7.08 15.75 -18.41
CA GLN A 89 8.20 16.59 -18.85
C GLN A 89 9.53 15.82 -18.75
N ILE A 90 9.71 14.98 -17.72
CA ILE A 90 10.88 14.09 -17.61
C ILE A 90 10.89 13.06 -18.75
N ASP A 91 9.75 12.47 -19.10
CA ASP A 91 9.67 11.53 -20.22
C ASP A 91 10.01 12.22 -21.56
N ILE A 92 9.53 13.46 -21.78
CA ILE A 92 9.91 14.28 -22.95
C ILE A 92 11.41 14.58 -22.94
N PHE A 93 11.96 14.96 -21.80
CA PHE A 93 13.40 15.17 -21.64
C PHE A 93 14.20 13.94 -22.05
N ILE A 94 13.81 12.74 -21.59
CA ILE A 94 14.50 11.47 -21.89
C ILE A 94 14.50 11.19 -23.40
N GLN A 95 13.46 11.58 -24.13
CA GLN A 95 13.41 11.41 -25.59
C GLN A 95 14.40 12.33 -26.32
N PHE A 96 14.52 13.58 -25.88
CA PHE A 96 15.35 14.58 -26.54
C PHE A 96 16.81 14.60 -26.07
N ILE A 97 17.11 14.16 -24.85
CA ILE A 97 18.49 14.22 -24.31
C ILE A 97 19.47 13.40 -25.14
N LEU A 98 19.01 12.39 -25.88
CA LEU A 98 19.85 11.55 -26.75
C LEU A 98 20.05 12.13 -28.16
N THR A 99 19.34 13.21 -28.54
CA THR A 99 19.46 13.83 -29.88
C THR A 99 20.54 14.91 -29.91
N ASP A 100 20.93 15.40 -31.10
CA ASP A 100 21.86 16.54 -31.23
C ASP A 100 21.15 17.89 -30.98
N ILE A 101 20.65 18.08 -29.77
CA ILE A 101 19.96 19.29 -29.31
C ILE A 101 20.84 20.04 -28.29
N GLY A 102 20.91 21.35 -28.40
CA GLY A 102 21.61 22.20 -27.41
C GLY A 102 20.83 22.32 -26.10
N TYR A 103 21.53 22.54 -24.98
CA TYR A 103 20.89 22.57 -23.65
C TYR A 103 19.77 23.63 -23.51
N LYS A 104 19.94 24.81 -24.14
CA LYS A 104 18.93 25.88 -24.09
C LYS A 104 17.64 25.47 -24.78
N GLU A 105 17.76 24.95 -26.00
CA GLU A 105 16.63 24.48 -26.80
C GLU A 105 15.96 23.29 -26.12
N LEU A 106 16.74 22.36 -25.55
CA LEU A 106 16.21 21.24 -24.79
C LEU A 106 15.36 21.72 -23.61
N LYS A 107 15.90 22.61 -22.79
CA LYS A 107 15.20 23.14 -21.61
C LYS A 107 13.92 23.87 -21.98
N GLU A 108 13.96 24.67 -23.05
CA GLU A 108 12.78 25.36 -23.58
C GLU A 108 11.72 24.36 -24.04
N LYS A 109 12.10 23.33 -24.82
CA LYS A 109 11.15 22.30 -25.26
C LYS A 109 10.51 21.61 -24.06
N VAL A 110 11.29 21.10 -23.12
CA VAL A 110 10.78 20.36 -21.94
C VAL A 110 9.78 21.19 -21.15
N LEU A 111 10.07 22.47 -20.91
CA LEU A 111 9.20 23.36 -20.13
C LEU A 111 7.99 23.90 -20.92
N SER A 112 8.06 23.90 -22.25
CA SER A 112 6.97 24.37 -23.12
C SER A 112 5.84 23.36 -23.33
N PHE A 113 6.10 22.07 -23.11
CA PHE A 113 5.07 21.04 -23.10
C PHE A 113 4.41 21.02 -21.72
N LEU A 114 3.28 21.74 -21.62
CA LEU A 114 2.28 21.67 -20.57
C LEU A 114 0.97 21.13 -21.16
#